data_AF-A0A3D3A5U1-F1
#
_entry.id   AF-A0A3D3A5U1-F1
#
_cell.length_a   1.000
_cell.length_b   1.000
_cell.length_c   1.000
_cell.angle_alpha   90.00
_cell.angle_beta   90.00
_cell.angle_gamma   90.00
#
_symmetry.space_group_name_H-M   'P 1'
#
loop_
_entity.id
_entity.type
_entity.pdbx_description
1 polymer ?
#
loop_
_entity_poly.entity_id
_entity_poly.type
_entity_poly.pdbx_seq_one_letter_code
_entity_poly.pdbx_strand_id
1 'polypeptide(L)'
;DTTAPEFTFVPEGFDVTCSSELPVEYDMATASDNCGEVTVTLTLEEIPGDVEGSYTLNLIYTATDDAGNSISEVVSVEVGDTVPEGDCDCDGNQLDAIGVCGGDCLVDSDGDGICDLFEVFGCTVEEACNYDPEATQNDGSCTFPETGYDCDGECLEDINENGICDIFEVSGCTDPTNPGYNPNATLEDGSCLVGGCLIPSACNYTPDADYQILGFCDFTSCAGCTDEEACNYDADATQDDGSCDFAEDGLDCDGVCLSDADGDGVCDEDEVGGCTDATNPGYNPFATEDDGSCLVGGCALSFACNYDPAAEYLIFDECEFVSCAGCTDEAACNYDEDATLDNNSCEFPDTGLDCDGVCLNDVDGDGICDEDEIAGCTDPTNAGYNPNATDDDGSCLVSGCVIVGACNYDPNADVLDIAACDFTSCQGCTDATACNFDADATVANNT
;
A
#
# COMPACT_ATOMS: atom_id res chain seq x y z
N ASP A 1 -74.11 116.23 -91.41
CA ASP A 1 -72.91 115.45 -91.72
C ASP A 1 -73.27 114.30 -92.64
N THR A 2 -72.32 113.77 -93.40
CA THR A 2 -72.45 112.50 -94.15
C THR A 2 -71.33 111.51 -93.82
N THR A 3 -70.48 111.84 -92.85
CA THR A 3 -69.33 111.04 -92.42
C THR A 3 -69.73 110.30 -91.15
N ALA A 4 -69.37 109.03 -91.03
CA ALA A 4 -69.60 108.28 -89.80
C ALA A 4 -68.61 108.71 -88.69
N PRO A 5 -68.98 108.58 -87.41
CA PRO A 5 -68.07 108.80 -86.28
C PRO A 5 -66.87 107.85 -86.31
N GLU A 6 -65.78 108.20 -85.61
CA GLU A 6 -64.61 107.34 -85.43
C GLU A 6 -64.47 106.90 -83.96
N PHE A 7 -64.13 105.63 -83.72
CA PHE A 7 -63.79 105.16 -82.38
C PHE A 7 -62.47 105.76 -81.90
N THR A 8 -62.47 106.36 -80.71
CA THR A 8 -61.27 106.86 -80.04
C THR A 8 -60.64 105.83 -79.11
N PHE A 9 -61.43 104.86 -78.64
CA PHE A 9 -60.96 103.72 -77.84
C PHE A 9 -61.95 102.56 -77.92
N VAL A 10 -61.43 101.35 -78.10
CA VAL A 10 -62.16 100.07 -77.98
C VAL A 10 -61.29 99.14 -77.11
N PRO A 11 -61.86 98.45 -76.09
CA PRO A 11 -61.11 97.51 -75.26
C PRO A 11 -60.47 96.36 -76.07
N GLU A 12 -59.30 95.88 -75.66
CA GLU A 12 -58.71 94.64 -76.23
C GLU A 12 -59.38 93.39 -75.64
N GLY A 13 -59.43 92.30 -76.41
CA GLY A 13 -59.98 91.02 -75.95
C GLY A 13 -59.16 90.40 -74.80
N PHE A 14 -59.81 89.60 -73.96
CA PHE A 14 -59.21 88.90 -72.81
C PHE A 14 -59.76 87.47 -72.72
N ASP A 15 -59.07 86.60 -71.98
CA ASP A 15 -59.48 85.21 -71.75
C ASP A 15 -59.99 85.04 -70.32
N VAL A 16 -61.11 84.32 -70.13
CA VAL A 16 -61.70 84.06 -68.80
C VAL A 16 -61.89 82.57 -68.57
N THR A 17 -61.46 82.08 -67.40
CA THR A 17 -61.46 80.66 -67.06
C THR A 17 -62.76 80.16 -66.40
N CYS A 18 -63.50 80.98 -65.65
CA CYS A 18 -64.84 80.64 -65.11
C CYS A 18 -65.81 81.84 -65.27
N SER A 19 -67.06 81.58 -65.68
CA SER A 19 -68.00 82.57 -66.26
C SER A 19 -68.60 83.60 -65.29
N SER A 20 -68.11 83.71 -64.05
CA SER A 20 -68.74 84.54 -63.01
C SER A 20 -68.17 85.95 -62.88
N GLU A 21 -67.09 86.30 -63.58
CA GLU A 21 -66.48 87.64 -63.48
C GLU A 21 -65.99 88.16 -64.84
N LEU A 22 -66.86 88.87 -65.57
CA LEU A 22 -66.38 89.76 -66.64
C LEU A 22 -65.79 91.03 -65.99
N PRO A 23 -64.54 91.43 -66.31
CA PRO A 23 -63.89 92.60 -65.71
C PRO A 23 -64.70 93.88 -65.94
N VAL A 24 -64.86 94.74 -64.94
CA VAL A 24 -65.76 95.92 -65.00
C VAL A 24 -65.45 96.94 -66.11
N GLU A 25 -64.33 96.79 -66.84
CA GLU A 25 -63.86 97.73 -67.88
C GLU A 25 -64.36 97.43 -69.31
N TYR A 26 -65.12 96.35 -69.56
CA TYR A 26 -65.55 95.99 -70.92
C TYR A 26 -66.62 96.92 -71.55
N ASP A 27 -67.25 97.83 -70.80
CA ASP A 27 -68.30 98.75 -71.33
C ASP A 27 -67.80 100.19 -71.54
N MET A 28 -66.50 100.38 -71.80
CA MET A 28 -65.84 101.70 -71.83
C MET A 28 -65.45 102.22 -73.23
N ALA A 29 -66.01 101.67 -74.32
CA ALA A 29 -65.69 102.16 -75.66
C ALA A 29 -66.13 103.62 -75.86
N THR A 30 -65.27 104.43 -76.51
CA THR A 30 -65.54 105.85 -76.78
C THR A 30 -65.35 106.15 -78.26
N ALA A 31 -66.15 107.09 -78.77
CA ALA A 31 -66.08 107.56 -80.15
C ALA A 31 -66.29 109.07 -80.20
N SER A 32 -65.75 109.71 -81.24
CA SER A 32 -65.95 111.13 -81.51
C SER A 32 -66.34 111.35 -82.97
N ASP A 33 -67.05 112.46 -83.19
CA ASP A 33 -67.38 112.95 -84.53
C ASP A 33 -66.99 114.43 -84.64
N ASN A 34 -66.65 114.85 -85.86
CA ASN A 34 -66.26 116.24 -86.10
C ASN A 34 -67.44 117.23 -85.97
N CYS A 35 -68.70 116.76 -85.99
CA CYS A 35 -69.89 117.60 -85.99
C CYS A 35 -71.12 116.93 -85.35
N GLY A 36 -71.08 116.66 -84.03
CA GLY A 36 -72.27 116.25 -83.28
C GLY A 36 -71.94 115.55 -81.96
N GLU A 37 -72.97 115.19 -81.19
CA GLU A 37 -72.79 114.18 -80.14
C GLU A 37 -72.85 112.78 -80.77
N VAL A 38 -72.08 111.86 -80.20
CA VAL A 38 -72.01 110.46 -80.62
C VAL A 38 -72.56 109.58 -79.52
N THR A 39 -73.49 108.70 -79.87
CA THR A 39 -73.99 107.66 -78.96
C THR A 39 -73.30 106.35 -79.28
N VAL A 40 -72.61 105.76 -78.29
CA VAL A 40 -72.03 104.42 -78.38
C VAL A 40 -72.96 103.43 -77.67
N THR A 41 -73.25 102.31 -78.32
CA THR A 41 -74.05 101.21 -77.76
C THR A 41 -73.27 99.91 -77.84
N LEU A 42 -73.39 99.07 -76.80
CA LEU A 42 -72.79 97.74 -76.74
C LEU A 42 -73.90 96.68 -76.89
N THR A 43 -73.66 95.70 -77.74
CA THR A 43 -74.49 94.49 -77.87
C THR A 43 -73.63 93.25 -77.73
N LEU A 44 -74.16 92.25 -77.02
CA LEU A 44 -73.49 90.99 -76.72
C LEU A 44 -74.07 89.88 -77.60
N GLU A 45 -73.20 89.14 -78.28
CA GLU A 45 -73.57 87.95 -79.04
C GLU A 45 -72.75 86.75 -78.54
N GLU A 46 -73.43 85.75 -78.00
CA GLU A 46 -72.82 84.50 -77.54
C GLU A 46 -72.82 83.47 -78.67
N ILE A 47 -71.63 82.92 -78.94
CA ILE A 47 -71.43 81.83 -79.89
C ILE A 47 -71.02 80.59 -79.08
N PRO A 48 -71.84 79.51 -79.06
CA PRO A 48 -71.48 78.27 -78.37
C PRO A 48 -70.18 77.67 -78.92
N GLY A 49 -69.29 77.24 -78.02
CA GLY A 49 -68.03 76.58 -78.37
C GLY A 49 -68.19 75.09 -78.65
N ASP A 50 -67.09 74.44 -79.05
CA ASP A 50 -67.06 73.02 -79.42
C ASP A 50 -67.15 72.04 -78.24
N VAL A 51 -67.06 72.54 -76.99
CA VAL A 51 -67.19 71.74 -75.76
C VAL A 51 -68.29 72.29 -74.85
N GLU A 52 -68.97 71.40 -74.13
CA GLU A 52 -70.02 71.78 -73.20
C GLU A 52 -69.44 72.66 -72.08
N GLY A 53 -69.91 73.90 -71.98
CA GLY A 53 -69.41 74.90 -71.03
C GLY A 53 -68.44 75.94 -71.63
N SER A 54 -67.94 75.77 -72.86
CA SER A 54 -67.17 76.82 -73.54
C SER A 54 -68.02 77.63 -74.51
N TYR A 55 -67.73 78.93 -74.62
CA TYR A 55 -68.36 79.83 -75.59
C TYR A 55 -67.45 81.01 -75.91
N THR A 56 -67.64 81.59 -77.09
CA THR A 56 -67.03 82.86 -77.47
C THR A 56 -68.06 83.96 -77.30
N LEU A 57 -67.75 84.97 -76.50
CA LEU A 57 -68.58 86.16 -76.34
C LEU A 57 -68.06 87.28 -77.25
N ASN A 58 -68.89 87.70 -78.21
CA ASN A 58 -68.60 88.85 -79.07
C ASN A 58 -69.22 90.12 -78.47
N LEU A 59 -68.36 91.11 -78.20
CA LEU A 59 -68.71 92.47 -77.79
C LEU A 59 -68.78 93.33 -79.05
N ILE A 60 -69.97 93.76 -79.45
CA ILE A 60 -70.20 94.58 -80.65
C ILE A 60 -70.50 96.01 -80.23
N TYR A 61 -69.54 96.92 -80.44
CA TYR A 61 -69.71 98.35 -80.16
C TYR A 61 -70.18 99.06 -81.43
N THR A 62 -71.24 99.86 -81.32
CA THR A 62 -71.77 100.67 -82.44
C THR A 62 -71.83 102.14 -82.05
N ALA A 63 -71.09 102.99 -82.75
CA ALA A 63 -71.10 104.45 -82.60
C ALA A 63 -72.01 105.07 -83.66
N THR A 64 -72.97 105.91 -83.26
CA THR A 64 -73.92 106.58 -84.16
C THR A 64 -73.95 108.08 -83.88
N ASP A 65 -73.89 108.89 -84.95
CA ASP A 65 -74.02 110.35 -84.87
C ASP A 65 -75.49 110.83 -84.92
N ASP A 66 -75.73 112.11 -84.62
CA ASP A 66 -77.06 112.74 -84.68
C ASP A 66 -77.68 112.77 -86.10
N ALA A 67 -76.89 112.55 -87.15
CA ALA A 67 -77.34 112.47 -88.53
C ALA A 67 -77.75 111.04 -88.96
N GLY A 68 -77.50 110.04 -88.11
CA GLY A 68 -77.83 108.63 -88.32
C GLY A 68 -76.74 107.82 -89.01
N ASN A 69 -75.53 108.36 -89.21
CA ASN A 69 -74.40 107.58 -89.71
C ASN A 69 -73.79 106.75 -88.57
N SER A 70 -73.39 105.51 -88.85
CA SER A 70 -72.85 104.60 -87.83
C SER A 70 -71.68 103.76 -88.32
N ILE A 71 -70.84 103.35 -87.37
CA ILE A 71 -69.76 102.37 -87.54
C ILE A 71 -69.81 101.38 -86.37
N SER A 72 -69.38 100.13 -86.61
CA SER A 72 -69.32 99.10 -85.58
C SER A 72 -67.96 98.40 -85.57
N GLU A 73 -67.49 98.04 -84.38
CA GLU A 73 -66.26 97.26 -84.12
C GLU A 73 -66.62 96.04 -83.27
N VAL A 74 -65.99 94.89 -83.50
CA VAL A 74 -66.27 93.63 -82.79
C VAL A 74 -65.02 93.15 -82.07
N VAL A 75 -65.15 92.82 -80.79
CA VAL A 75 -64.11 92.20 -79.95
C VAL A 75 -64.59 90.84 -79.47
N SER A 76 -63.78 89.80 -79.68
CA SER A 76 -64.09 88.42 -79.27
C SER A 76 -63.35 88.06 -77.97
N VAL A 77 -64.06 87.42 -77.05
CA VAL A 77 -63.56 86.94 -75.74
C VAL A 77 -63.79 85.42 -75.68
N GLU A 78 -62.74 84.64 -75.44
CA GLU A 78 -62.86 83.19 -75.26
C GLU A 78 -63.09 82.84 -73.77
N VAL A 79 -64.15 82.09 -73.50
CA VAL A 79 -64.49 81.62 -72.16
C VAL A 79 -64.44 80.09 -72.15
N GLY A 80 -63.51 79.51 -71.37
CA GLY A 80 -63.29 78.06 -71.33
C GLY A 80 -62.40 77.59 -70.18
N ASP A 81 -62.66 76.35 -69.74
CA ASP A 81 -61.97 75.64 -68.66
C ASP A 81 -60.79 74.81 -69.19
N THR A 82 -59.61 74.91 -68.57
CA THR A 82 -58.41 74.13 -68.94
C THR A 82 -57.74 73.45 -67.75
N VAL A 83 -58.49 73.00 -66.72
CA VAL A 83 -57.89 72.31 -65.56
C VAL A 83 -57.83 70.77 -65.78
N PRO A 84 -56.67 70.10 -65.60
CA PRO A 84 -56.52 68.64 -65.71
C PRO A 84 -57.23 67.85 -64.60
N GLU A 85 -57.63 66.61 -64.92
CA GLU A 85 -58.25 65.66 -63.99
C GLU A 85 -57.33 65.37 -62.78
N GLY A 86 -57.68 65.89 -61.60
CA GLY A 86 -56.96 65.65 -60.33
C GLY A 86 -56.69 66.89 -59.46
N ASP A 87 -56.84 68.10 -59.98
CA ASP A 87 -56.73 69.36 -59.22
C ASP A 87 -58.12 69.95 -58.91
N CYS A 88 -58.22 70.79 -57.86
CA CYS A 88 -59.52 71.33 -57.39
C CYS A 88 -60.22 72.17 -58.48
N ASP A 89 -61.46 71.78 -58.83
CA ASP A 89 -62.28 72.41 -59.88
C ASP A 89 -63.27 73.45 -59.32
N CYS A 90 -63.91 74.23 -60.22
CA CYS A 90 -64.94 75.24 -59.89
C CYS A 90 -66.21 74.61 -59.21
N ASP A 91 -66.29 73.28 -59.02
CA ASP A 91 -67.40 72.55 -58.37
C ASP A 91 -67.04 71.98 -56.98
N GLY A 92 -65.79 72.14 -56.50
CA GLY A 92 -65.42 71.91 -55.08
C GLY A 92 -65.43 70.45 -54.63
N ASN A 93 -65.06 69.50 -55.51
CA ASN A 93 -65.30 68.07 -55.28
C ASN A 93 -64.20 67.32 -54.48
N GLN A 94 -63.07 67.94 -54.10
CA GLN A 94 -62.08 67.36 -53.18
C GLN A 94 -61.50 68.39 -52.19
N LEU A 95 -61.34 67.98 -50.93
CA LEU A 95 -60.82 68.79 -49.81
C LEU A 95 -59.29 68.69 -49.72
N ASP A 96 -58.60 69.77 -49.33
CA ASP A 96 -57.17 69.74 -49.00
C ASP A 96 -56.91 69.28 -47.55
N ALA A 97 -55.64 69.30 -47.11
CA ALA A 97 -55.17 68.77 -45.81
C ALA A 97 -55.78 69.45 -44.57
N ILE A 98 -56.50 70.57 -44.72
CA ILE A 98 -57.23 71.24 -43.63
C ILE A 98 -58.76 71.18 -43.80
N GLY A 99 -59.24 70.41 -44.77
CA GLY A 99 -60.68 70.11 -44.94
C GLY A 99 -61.49 71.20 -45.64
N VAL A 100 -60.86 72.14 -46.36
CA VAL A 100 -61.52 73.20 -47.16
C VAL A 100 -60.68 73.47 -48.40
N CYS A 101 -61.17 73.25 -49.64
CA CYS A 101 -60.36 73.52 -50.85
C CYS A 101 -59.86 74.99 -50.87
N GLY A 102 -58.54 75.18 -50.79
CA GLY A 102 -57.85 76.46 -50.98
C GLY A 102 -57.61 77.28 -49.70
N GLY A 103 -57.41 76.65 -48.55
CA GLY A 103 -57.12 77.38 -47.30
C GLY A 103 -55.62 77.59 -47.03
N ASP A 104 -55.23 78.80 -46.61
CA ASP A 104 -53.84 79.13 -46.25
C ASP A 104 -53.47 78.70 -44.82
N CYS A 105 -52.29 78.10 -44.64
CA CYS A 105 -51.67 77.79 -43.35
C CYS A 105 -51.27 79.11 -42.64
N LEU A 106 -51.99 79.48 -41.58
CA LEU A 106 -51.84 80.81 -40.97
C LEU A 106 -50.60 80.98 -40.08
N VAL A 107 -49.98 79.89 -39.60
CA VAL A 107 -48.65 79.89 -38.95
C VAL A 107 -47.99 78.51 -39.15
N ASP A 108 -46.83 78.51 -39.79
CA ASP A 108 -45.85 77.42 -39.90
C ASP A 108 -44.50 78.05 -39.47
N SER A 109 -44.16 77.87 -38.21
CA SER A 109 -43.08 78.60 -37.53
C SER A 109 -41.70 78.10 -37.92
N ASP A 110 -41.56 76.83 -38.31
CA ASP A 110 -40.28 76.21 -38.67
C ASP A 110 -40.13 75.93 -40.18
N GLY A 111 -41.22 76.03 -40.95
CA GLY A 111 -41.23 75.99 -42.41
C GLY A 111 -41.16 74.59 -42.99
N ASP A 112 -41.49 73.55 -42.21
CA ASP A 112 -41.42 72.15 -42.64
C ASP A 112 -42.64 71.68 -43.47
N GLY A 113 -43.65 72.55 -43.61
CA GLY A 113 -44.87 72.29 -44.37
C GLY A 113 -46.01 71.70 -43.54
N ILE A 114 -45.86 71.61 -42.22
CA ILE A 114 -46.91 71.21 -41.27
C ILE A 114 -47.22 72.41 -40.38
N CYS A 115 -48.49 72.84 -40.34
CA CYS A 115 -48.85 74.01 -39.53
C CYS A 115 -48.68 73.73 -38.03
N ASP A 116 -48.31 74.75 -37.25
CA ASP A 116 -48.00 74.65 -35.81
C ASP A 116 -49.08 73.92 -34.96
N LEU A 117 -50.35 74.02 -35.35
CA LEU A 117 -51.46 73.37 -34.65
C LEU A 117 -51.49 71.84 -34.83
N PHE A 118 -50.81 71.33 -35.84
CA PHE A 118 -50.75 69.91 -36.21
C PHE A 118 -49.37 69.28 -35.95
N GLU A 119 -48.45 70.02 -35.32
CA GLU A 119 -47.17 69.47 -34.91
C GLU A 119 -47.34 68.43 -33.81
N VAL A 120 -46.73 67.26 -34.04
CA VAL A 120 -46.59 66.21 -33.03
C VAL A 120 -45.18 66.32 -32.48
N PHE A 121 -45.08 66.77 -31.24
CA PHE A 121 -43.81 66.87 -30.51
C PHE A 121 -43.34 65.50 -30.04
N GLY A 122 -42.11 65.13 -30.39
CA GLY A 122 -41.49 63.88 -29.97
C GLY A 122 -40.07 63.73 -30.54
N CYS A 123 -39.44 62.57 -30.37
CA CYS A 123 -38.10 62.36 -30.91
C CYS A 123 -38.14 61.99 -32.39
N THR A 124 -37.58 62.83 -33.25
CA THR A 124 -37.54 62.61 -34.72
C THR A 124 -36.28 61.90 -35.21
N VAL A 125 -35.35 61.51 -34.33
CA VAL A 125 -34.07 60.87 -34.69
C VAL A 125 -34.23 59.36 -34.70
N GLU A 126 -34.08 58.70 -35.86
CA GLU A 126 -34.30 57.25 -36.01
C GLU A 126 -33.39 56.39 -35.11
N GLU A 127 -32.19 56.87 -34.77
CA GLU A 127 -31.25 56.16 -33.89
C GLU A 127 -31.53 56.32 -32.39
N ALA A 128 -32.55 57.08 -31.99
CA ALA A 128 -32.93 57.26 -30.60
C ALA A 128 -33.85 56.14 -30.09
N CYS A 129 -33.71 55.78 -28.82
CA CYS A 129 -34.47 54.71 -28.17
C CYS A 129 -35.96 55.03 -28.02
N ASN A 130 -36.31 56.31 -28.02
CA ASN A 130 -37.69 56.78 -27.99
C ASN A 130 -38.08 57.49 -29.30
N TYR A 131 -37.47 57.09 -30.43
CA TYR A 131 -37.89 57.55 -31.75
C TYR A 131 -39.40 57.36 -31.93
N ASP A 132 -40.07 58.45 -32.30
CA ASP A 132 -41.50 58.47 -32.59
C ASP A 132 -41.71 58.76 -34.08
N PRO A 133 -42.15 57.77 -34.88
CA PRO A 133 -42.40 57.97 -36.31
C PRO A 133 -43.58 58.91 -36.61
N GLU A 134 -44.42 59.23 -35.61
CA GLU A 134 -45.50 60.21 -35.74
C GLU A 134 -45.05 61.62 -35.36
N ALA A 135 -43.88 61.79 -34.74
CA ALA A 135 -43.36 63.09 -34.38
C ALA A 135 -42.96 63.86 -35.64
N THR A 136 -43.56 65.04 -35.81
CA THR A 136 -43.26 65.96 -36.90
C THR A 136 -42.28 67.04 -36.45
N GLN A 137 -42.13 67.25 -35.14
CA GLN A 137 -41.20 68.23 -34.59
C GLN A 137 -40.41 67.67 -33.40
N ASN A 138 -39.09 67.90 -33.42
CA ASN A 138 -38.21 67.45 -32.36
C ASN A 138 -38.32 68.35 -31.12
N ASP A 139 -38.75 67.80 -29.99
CA ASP A 139 -38.91 68.53 -28.73
C ASP A 139 -37.69 68.41 -27.79
N GLY A 140 -36.62 67.77 -28.25
CA GLY A 140 -35.42 67.49 -27.46
C GLY A 140 -35.57 66.32 -26.49
N SER A 141 -36.65 65.53 -26.58
CA SER A 141 -36.86 64.35 -25.73
C SER A 141 -36.04 63.13 -26.12
N CYS A 142 -35.28 63.16 -27.23
CA CYS A 142 -34.50 62.02 -27.71
C CYS A 142 -33.56 61.43 -26.66
N THR A 143 -33.69 60.14 -26.38
CA THR A 143 -32.79 59.35 -25.54
C THR A 143 -31.99 58.40 -26.41
N PHE A 144 -30.69 58.27 -26.13
CA PHE A 144 -29.78 57.37 -26.84
C PHE A 144 -29.28 56.30 -25.88
N PRO A 145 -28.94 55.10 -26.37
CA PRO A 145 -28.40 54.07 -25.51
C PRO A 145 -27.02 54.47 -25.00
N GLU A 146 -26.65 53.98 -23.82
CA GLU A 146 -25.29 54.16 -23.32
C GLU A 146 -24.29 53.41 -24.22
N THR A 147 -23.04 53.90 -24.29
CA THR A 147 -22.01 53.26 -25.12
C THR A 147 -21.87 51.79 -24.74
N GLY A 148 -21.91 50.88 -25.72
CA GLY A 148 -21.80 49.42 -25.50
C GLY A 148 -23.13 48.70 -25.26
N TYR A 149 -24.23 49.42 -25.08
CA TYR A 149 -25.57 48.87 -24.87
C TYR A 149 -26.52 49.22 -26.02
N ASP A 150 -27.61 48.46 -26.15
CA ASP A 150 -28.76 48.79 -26.97
C ASP A 150 -29.81 49.59 -26.17
N CYS A 151 -30.94 49.89 -26.82
CA CYS A 151 -32.01 50.70 -26.24
C CYS A 151 -32.83 50.01 -25.13
N ASP A 152 -32.72 48.69 -25.03
CA ASP A 152 -33.31 47.91 -23.94
C ASP A 152 -32.33 47.76 -22.76
N GLY A 153 -31.10 48.27 -22.91
CA GLY A 153 -30.03 48.16 -21.92
C GLY A 153 -29.29 46.82 -21.99
N GLU A 154 -29.48 46.06 -23.07
CA GLU A 154 -28.78 44.82 -23.32
C GLU A 154 -27.42 45.10 -23.98
N CYS A 155 -26.46 44.23 -23.71
CA CYS A 155 -25.12 44.42 -24.22
C CYS A 155 -25.02 44.12 -25.73
N LEU A 156 -24.31 44.96 -26.48
CA LEU A 156 -24.10 44.75 -27.93
C LEU A 156 -23.14 43.60 -28.23
N GLU A 157 -22.09 43.44 -27.42
CA GLU A 157 -21.09 42.37 -27.52
C GLU A 157 -20.71 41.91 -26.11
N ASP A 158 -21.13 40.70 -25.74
CA ASP A 158 -20.72 39.97 -24.53
C ASP A 158 -20.39 38.54 -24.97
N ILE A 159 -19.13 38.31 -25.36
CA ILE A 159 -18.68 37.05 -25.95
C ILE A 159 -18.71 35.90 -24.92
N ASN A 160 -18.51 36.21 -23.64
CA ASN A 160 -18.37 35.20 -22.59
C ASN A 160 -19.61 35.06 -21.69
N GLU A 161 -20.66 35.82 -21.97
CA GLU A 161 -21.98 35.79 -21.32
C GLU A 161 -21.92 36.07 -19.80
N ASN A 162 -20.93 36.86 -19.33
CA ASN A 162 -20.79 37.21 -17.92
C ASN A 162 -21.65 38.42 -17.49
N GLY A 163 -22.34 39.05 -18.44
CA GLY A 163 -23.22 40.20 -18.20
C GLY A 163 -22.49 41.56 -18.16
N ILE A 164 -21.22 41.60 -18.58
CA ILE A 164 -20.42 42.82 -18.76
C ILE A 164 -20.05 42.89 -20.23
N CYS A 165 -20.29 44.03 -20.86
CA CYS A 165 -19.92 44.18 -22.26
C CYS A 165 -18.42 44.10 -22.48
N ASP A 166 -18.01 43.45 -23.57
CA ASP A 166 -16.62 43.26 -23.98
C ASP A 166 -15.82 44.57 -23.97
N ILE A 167 -16.45 45.70 -24.34
CA ILE A 167 -15.84 47.03 -24.33
C ILE A 167 -15.50 47.54 -22.91
N PHE A 168 -16.19 47.04 -21.90
CA PHE A 168 -15.99 47.35 -20.49
C PHE A 168 -15.23 46.27 -19.74
N GLU A 169 -14.88 45.17 -20.40
CA GLU A 169 -14.11 44.13 -19.77
C GLU A 169 -12.67 44.57 -19.55
N VAL A 170 -12.19 44.28 -18.35
CA VAL A 170 -10.79 44.49 -17.99
C VAL A 170 -10.15 43.12 -17.92
N SER A 171 -9.19 42.88 -18.81
CA SER A 171 -8.39 41.66 -18.80
C SER A 171 -7.42 41.63 -17.61
N GLY A 172 -7.32 40.47 -16.97
CA GLY A 172 -6.34 40.22 -15.92
C GLY A 172 -6.69 38.99 -15.08
N CYS A 173 -5.85 38.69 -14.09
CA CYS A 173 -6.13 37.62 -13.14
C CYS A 173 -7.33 37.99 -12.25
N THR A 174 -8.38 37.17 -12.29
CA THR A 174 -9.64 37.35 -11.55
C THR A 174 -9.69 36.58 -10.24
N ASP A 175 -8.73 35.66 -9.98
CA ASP A 175 -8.64 34.91 -8.73
C ASP A 175 -8.10 35.79 -7.57
N PRO A 176 -8.92 36.15 -6.56
CA PRO A 176 -8.51 37.00 -5.45
C PRO A 176 -7.48 36.38 -4.51
N THR A 177 -7.23 35.07 -4.62
CA THR A 177 -6.20 34.36 -3.86
C THR A 177 -4.85 34.33 -4.58
N ASN A 178 -4.80 34.71 -5.85
CA ASN A 178 -3.59 34.78 -6.65
C ASN A 178 -2.82 36.08 -6.35
N PRO A 179 -1.48 36.04 -6.13
CA PRO A 179 -0.70 37.26 -5.93
C PRO A 179 -0.69 38.22 -7.14
N GLY A 180 -0.96 37.71 -8.34
CA GLY A 180 -1.17 38.47 -9.56
C GLY A 180 -2.59 39.03 -9.73
N TYR A 181 -3.47 38.87 -8.74
CA TYR A 181 -4.86 39.33 -8.80
C TYR A 181 -4.97 40.81 -9.18
N ASN A 182 -5.77 41.07 -10.22
CA ASN A 182 -6.18 42.40 -10.60
C ASN A 182 -7.62 42.63 -10.12
N PRO A 183 -7.87 43.48 -9.11
CA PRO A 183 -9.21 43.69 -8.57
C PRO A 183 -10.18 44.37 -9.54
N ASN A 184 -9.68 44.92 -10.64
CA ASN A 184 -10.52 45.48 -11.69
C ASN A 184 -10.79 44.48 -12.81
N ALA A 185 -10.11 43.33 -12.84
CA ALA A 185 -10.27 42.36 -13.92
C ALA A 185 -11.63 41.67 -13.85
N THR A 186 -12.28 41.59 -15.00
CA THR A 186 -13.56 40.92 -15.22
C THR A 186 -13.41 39.73 -16.17
N LEU A 187 -12.28 39.63 -16.87
CA LEU A 187 -11.97 38.59 -17.83
C LEU A 187 -10.57 38.00 -17.57
N GLU A 188 -10.50 36.67 -17.42
CA GLU A 188 -9.23 35.94 -17.33
C GLU A 188 -8.47 35.94 -18.66
N ASP A 189 -7.24 36.46 -18.65
CA ASP A 189 -6.35 36.54 -19.82
C ASP A 189 -5.09 35.67 -19.70
N GLY A 190 -5.00 34.88 -18.63
CA GLY A 190 -3.83 34.05 -18.33
C GLY A 190 -2.69 34.81 -17.65
N SER A 191 -2.91 36.05 -17.19
CA SER A 191 -1.93 36.80 -16.40
C SER A 191 -1.81 36.34 -14.94
N CYS A 192 -2.64 35.41 -14.47
CA CYS A 192 -2.48 34.79 -13.15
C CYS A 192 -1.11 34.13 -13.01
N LEU A 193 -0.45 34.39 -11.88
CA LEU A 193 0.82 33.76 -11.58
C LEU A 193 0.62 32.27 -11.29
N VAL A 194 1.51 31.43 -11.76
CA VAL A 194 1.49 29.99 -11.50
C VAL A 194 2.26 29.70 -10.21
N GLY A 195 1.54 29.25 -9.18
CA GLY A 195 2.15 28.86 -7.91
C GLY A 195 2.71 27.43 -7.94
N GLY A 196 3.82 27.20 -7.23
CA GLY A 196 4.41 25.87 -7.10
C GLY A 196 5.41 25.78 -5.95
N CYS A 197 6.30 24.78 -6.01
CA CYS A 197 7.42 24.67 -5.09
C CYS A 197 8.72 25.13 -5.76
N LEU A 198 9.32 26.19 -5.23
CA LEU A 198 10.55 26.79 -5.76
C LEU A 198 11.81 26.33 -5.03
N ILE A 199 11.69 25.36 -4.13
CA ILE A 199 12.81 24.83 -3.35
C ILE A 199 13.43 23.66 -4.14
N PRO A 200 14.67 23.75 -4.64
CA PRO A 200 15.27 22.70 -5.48
C PRO A 200 15.44 21.34 -4.81
N SER A 201 15.46 21.32 -3.47
CA SER A 201 15.53 20.08 -2.68
C SER A 201 14.15 19.46 -2.38
N ALA A 202 13.06 20.01 -2.92
CA ALA A 202 11.75 19.40 -2.79
C ALA A 202 11.51 18.38 -3.92
N CYS A 203 10.82 17.30 -3.61
CA CYS A 203 10.45 16.23 -4.53
C CYS A 203 9.50 16.71 -5.63
N ASN A 204 8.68 17.70 -5.35
CA ASN A 204 7.79 18.35 -6.31
C ASN A 204 8.30 19.73 -6.76
N TYR A 205 9.62 19.90 -6.85
CA TYR A 205 10.24 21.14 -7.34
C TYR A 205 9.76 21.50 -8.75
N THR A 206 9.21 22.70 -8.88
CA THR A 206 8.71 23.29 -10.12
C THR A 206 9.54 24.54 -10.45
N PRO A 207 10.61 24.43 -11.27
CA PRO A 207 11.50 25.55 -11.57
C PRO A 207 10.81 26.72 -12.29
N ASP A 208 9.73 26.44 -13.01
CA ASP A 208 8.99 27.42 -13.82
C ASP A 208 7.84 28.11 -13.06
N ALA A 209 7.68 27.85 -11.76
CA ALA A 209 6.65 28.53 -10.96
C ALA A 209 7.01 30.02 -10.73
N ASP A 210 6.00 30.89 -10.75
CA ASP A 210 6.16 32.32 -10.53
C ASP A 210 6.29 32.67 -9.04
N TYR A 211 5.67 31.88 -8.16
CA TYR A 211 5.74 32.09 -6.71
C TYR A 211 5.65 30.79 -5.90
N GLN A 212 6.17 30.84 -4.67
CA GLN A 212 6.16 29.73 -3.72
C GLN A 212 4.80 29.62 -3.02
N ILE A 213 4.14 28.46 -3.14
CA ILE A 213 2.99 28.13 -2.31
C ILE A 213 3.49 27.58 -0.97
N LEU A 214 3.18 28.26 0.14
CA LEU A 214 3.62 27.83 1.47
C LEU A 214 2.98 26.48 1.84
N GLY A 215 3.82 25.52 2.26
CA GLY A 215 3.38 24.17 2.64
C GLY A 215 3.08 23.24 1.46
N PHE A 216 3.28 23.68 0.22
CA PHE A 216 3.11 22.84 -0.98
C PHE A 216 4.33 21.98 -1.29
N CYS A 217 5.52 22.40 -0.88
CA CYS A 217 6.73 21.62 -1.10
C CYS A 217 6.68 20.29 -0.35
N ASP A 218 6.82 19.21 -1.09
CA ASP A 218 6.95 17.86 -0.58
C ASP A 218 8.43 17.51 -0.48
N PHE A 219 8.87 17.16 0.72
CA PHE A 219 10.26 16.75 0.98
C PHE A 219 10.38 15.25 1.29
N THR A 220 9.28 14.50 1.19
CA THR A 220 9.21 13.13 1.71
C THR A 220 8.97 12.11 0.60
N SER A 221 8.22 12.45 -0.46
CA SER A 221 7.84 11.46 -1.48
C SER A 221 8.97 10.86 -2.30
N CYS A 222 10.13 11.52 -2.34
CA CYS A 222 11.33 11.06 -3.04
C CYS A 222 12.51 10.89 -2.08
N ALA A 223 12.24 10.94 -0.78
CA ALA A 223 13.21 10.80 0.28
C ALA A 223 13.16 9.37 0.81
N GLY A 224 14.33 8.76 0.94
CA GLY A 224 14.49 7.36 1.35
C GLY A 224 15.95 6.96 1.22
N CYS A 225 16.28 5.71 1.52
CA CYS A 225 17.66 5.27 1.42
C CYS A 225 18.11 5.18 -0.05
N THR A 226 19.18 5.91 -0.39
CA THR A 226 19.73 5.94 -1.78
C THR A 226 20.96 5.06 -1.98
N ASP A 227 21.44 4.40 -0.93
CA ASP A 227 22.62 3.54 -0.98
C ASP A 227 22.23 2.11 -1.40
N GLU A 228 22.76 1.63 -2.53
CA GLU A 228 22.49 0.28 -3.07
C GLU A 228 22.99 -0.85 -2.15
N GLU A 229 23.90 -0.57 -1.21
CA GLU A 229 24.43 -1.54 -0.26
C GLU A 229 23.56 -1.65 1.02
N ALA A 230 22.56 -0.78 1.19
CA ALA A 230 21.66 -0.80 2.34
C ALA A 230 20.47 -1.76 2.16
N CYS A 231 20.01 -2.33 3.26
CA CYS A 231 18.93 -3.30 3.33
C CYS A 231 17.55 -2.72 3.02
N ASN A 232 17.36 -1.43 3.26
CA ASN A 232 16.16 -0.69 2.93
C ASN A 232 16.36 0.26 1.75
N TYR A 233 17.31 -0.04 0.85
CA TYR A 233 17.52 0.69 -0.39
C TYR A 233 16.20 0.89 -1.15
N ASP A 234 15.91 2.15 -1.49
CA ASP A 234 14.76 2.54 -2.29
C ASP A 234 15.24 3.10 -3.64
N ALA A 235 15.00 2.34 -4.70
CA ALA A 235 15.41 2.72 -6.05
C ALA A 235 14.65 3.95 -6.59
N ASP A 236 13.50 4.30 -6.01
CA ASP A 236 12.73 5.49 -6.37
C ASP A 236 13.14 6.73 -5.53
N ALA A 237 13.91 6.53 -4.46
CA ALA A 237 14.47 7.64 -3.69
C ALA A 237 15.55 8.36 -4.48
N THR A 238 15.44 9.69 -4.50
CA THR A 238 16.43 10.58 -5.15
C THR A 238 17.19 11.43 -4.14
N GLN A 239 16.74 11.43 -2.88
CA GLN A 239 17.33 12.17 -1.78
C GLN A 239 17.46 11.25 -0.58
N ASP A 240 18.69 11.13 -0.07
CA ASP A 240 18.94 10.39 1.16
C ASP A 240 18.38 11.15 2.37
N ASP A 241 17.48 10.51 3.11
CA ASP A 241 16.93 11.02 4.37
C ASP A 241 17.70 10.52 5.60
N GLY A 242 18.77 9.75 5.40
CA GLY A 242 19.57 9.13 6.46
C GLY A 242 18.87 7.93 7.11
N SER A 243 17.84 7.37 6.47
CA SER A 243 17.17 6.15 6.94
C SER A 243 17.89 4.87 6.54
N CYS A 244 18.98 4.93 5.76
CA CYS A 244 19.73 3.75 5.32
C CYS A 244 20.11 2.83 6.49
N ASP A 245 19.63 1.60 6.41
CA ASP A 245 19.87 0.53 7.37
C ASP A 245 20.77 -0.51 6.70
N PHE A 246 21.91 -0.80 7.33
CA PHE A 246 22.92 -1.70 6.79
C PHE A 246 22.95 -2.98 7.61
N ALA A 247 23.25 -4.10 6.95
CA ALA A 247 23.49 -5.35 7.67
C ALA A 247 24.67 -5.18 8.64
N GLU A 248 24.59 -5.81 9.80
CA GLU A 248 25.73 -5.87 10.72
C GLU A 248 26.87 -6.66 10.05
N ASP A 249 28.12 -6.35 10.43
CA ASP A 249 29.29 -7.09 9.93
C ASP A 249 29.07 -8.60 10.13
N GLY A 250 29.27 -9.39 9.07
CA GLY A 250 29.08 -10.84 9.09
C GLY A 250 27.68 -11.35 8.73
N LEU A 251 26.67 -10.46 8.71
CA LEU A 251 25.27 -10.79 8.41
C LEU A 251 24.82 -10.25 7.04
N ASP A 252 23.75 -10.83 6.52
CA ASP A 252 22.94 -10.24 5.44
C ASP A 252 21.79 -9.39 6.00
N CYS A 253 21.01 -8.82 5.09
CA CYS A 253 19.89 -7.93 5.45
C CYS A 253 18.71 -8.60 6.14
N ASP A 254 18.64 -9.93 6.11
CA ASP A 254 17.65 -10.70 6.87
C ASP A 254 18.21 -11.16 8.23
N GLY A 255 19.44 -10.75 8.57
CA GLY A 255 20.15 -11.13 9.78
C GLY A 255 20.70 -12.56 9.72
N VAL A 256 20.93 -13.09 8.52
CA VAL A 256 21.50 -14.43 8.31
C VAL A 256 23.00 -14.33 8.10
N CYS A 257 23.76 -15.23 8.72
CA CYS A 257 25.20 -15.29 8.56
C CYS A 257 25.63 -15.48 7.10
N LEU A 258 26.58 -14.66 6.65
CA LEU A 258 27.22 -14.80 5.34
C LEU A 258 28.11 -16.06 5.27
N SER A 259 28.57 -16.54 6.42
CA SER A 259 29.30 -17.79 6.60
C SER A 259 28.93 -18.40 7.94
N ASP A 260 28.32 -19.58 7.86
CA ASP A 260 27.86 -20.42 8.96
C ASP A 260 28.08 -21.87 8.49
N ALA A 261 29.21 -22.44 8.89
CA ALA A 261 29.72 -23.70 8.37
C ALA A 261 28.96 -24.92 8.91
N ASP A 262 28.43 -24.83 10.13
CA ASP A 262 27.77 -25.93 10.83
C ASP A 262 26.23 -25.79 10.86
N GLY A 263 25.71 -24.61 10.57
CA GLY A 263 24.29 -24.30 10.44
C GLY A 263 23.57 -24.09 11.77
N ASP A 264 24.27 -23.78 12.86
CA ASP A 264 23.69 -23.60 14.19
C ASP A 264 23.06 -22.20 14.42
N GLY A 265 23.33 -21.27 13.51
CA GLY A 265 22.83 -19.89 13.52
C GLY A 265 23.75 -18.87 14.22
N VAL A 266 24.94 -19.27 14.62
CA VAL A 266 26.05 -18.38 15.01
C VAL A 266 27.00 -18.27 13.82
N CYS A 267 27.47 -17.06 13.51
CA CYS A 267 28.34 -16.87 12.35
C CYS A 267 29.75 -17.35 12.65
N ASP A 268 30.45 -17.90 11.66
CA ASP A 268 31.81 -18.46 11.80
C ASP A 268 32.80 -17.51 12.50
N GLU A 269 32.65 -16.20 12.31
CA GLU A 269 33.53 -15.18 12.91
C GLU A 269 33.20 -14.84 14.37
N ASP A 270 31.97 -15.12 14.79
CA ASP A 270 31.46 -14.97 16.15
C ASP A 270 31.48 -16.28 16.94
N GLU A 271 31.90 -17.39 16.31
CA GLU A 271 32.04 -18.67 16.97
C GLU A 271 33.06 -18.60 18.11
N VAL A 272 32.62 -19.05 19.28
CA VAL A 272 33.48 -19.21 20.44
C VAL A 272 33.75 -20.70 20.62
N GLY A 273 34.99 -21.10 20.38
CA GLY A 273 35.45 -22.45 20.66
C GLY A 273 35.40 -22.77 22.17
N GLY A 274 34.87 -23.94 22.50
CA GLY A 274 34.93 -24.50 23.84
C GLY A 274 33.99 -25.68 24.02
N CYS A 275 34.02 -26.34 25.17
CA CYS A 275 33.10 -27.44 25.43
C CYS A 275 31.64 -26.98 25.46
N THR A 276 30.82 -27.52 24.55
CA THR A 276 29.39 -27.18 24.41
C THR A 276 28.45 -28.10 25.22
N ASP A 277 28.95 -29.21 25.76
CA ASP A 277 28.16 -30.13 26.59
C ASP A 277 27.95 -29.58 28.00
N ALA A 278 26.74 -29.11 28.29
CA ALA A 278 26.34 -28.55 29.60
C ALA A 278 26.47 -29.53 30.79
N THR A 279 26.60 -30.83 30.54
CA THR A 279 26.83 -31.84 31.59
C THR A 279 28.31 -32.06 31.88
N ASN A 280 29.20 -31.59 31.01
CA ASN A 280 30.64 -31.68 31.18
C ASN A 280 31.13 -30.63 32.19
N PRO A 281 31.98 -30.98 33.17
CA PRO A 281 32.55 -29.99 34.09
C PRO A 281 33.42 -28.91 33.43
N GLY A 282 33.92 -29.19 32.22
CA GLY A 282 34.63 -28.24 31.36
C GLY A 282 33.72 -27.35 30.52
N TYR A 283 32.38 -27.44 30.66
CA TYR A 283 31.41 -26.66 29.89
C TYR A 283 31.71 -25.17 29.92
N ASN A 284 31.79 -24.57 28.73
CA ASN A 284 31.88 -23.14 28.56
C ASN A 284 30.50 -22.60 28.12
N PRO A 285 29.79 -21.84 28.96
CA PRO A 285 28.46 -21.30 28.62
C PRO A 285 28.48 -20.26 27.50
N PHE A 286 29.67 -19.81 27.07
CA PHE A 286 29.83 -18.93 25.92
C PHE A 286 30.28 -19.67 24.68
N ALA A 287 30.61 -20.96 24.77
CA ALA A 287 31.01 -21.72 23.60
C ALA A 287 29.81 -21.96 22.70
N THR A 288 30.00 -21.69 21.42
CA THR A 288 29.03 -21.95 20.36
C THR A 288 29.49 -23.13 19.50
N GLU A 289 30.80 -23.42 19.47
CA GLU A 289 31.35 -24.57 18.74
C GLU A 289 32.28 -25.42 19.62
N ASP A 290 32.21 -26.75 19.46
CA ASP A 290 33.05 -27.69 20.21
C ASP A 290 34.46 -27.79 19.61
N ASP A 291 35.42 -27.19 20.30
CA ASP A 291 36.84 -27.20 19.89
C ASP A 291 37.60 -28.43 20.41
N GLY A 292 36.92 -29.39 21.02
CA GLY A 292 37.50 -30.57 21.65
C GLY A 292 38.09 -30.30 23.04
N SER A 293 37.80 -29.15 23.66
CA SER A 293 38.22 -28.84 25.04
C SER A 293 37.36 -29.49 26.12
N CYS A 294 36.29 -30.22 25.76
CA CYS A 294 35.53 -31.00 26.72
C CYS A 294 36.44 -31.98 27.47
N LEU A 295 36.30 -32.00 28.81
CA LEU A 295 37.06 -32.93 29.63
C LEU A 295 36.61 -34.36 29.34
N VAL A 296 37.56 -35.27 29.26
CA VAL A 296 37.26 -36.70 29.10
C VAL A 296 36.88 -37.28 30.46
N GLY A 297 35.64 -37.76 30.58
CA GLY A 297 35.15 -38.44 31.77
C GLY A 297 35.49 -39.92 31.75
N GLY A 298 35.76 -40.49 32.92
CA GLY A 298 35.95 -41.93 33.08
C GLY A 298 36.29 -42.30 34.52
N CYS A 299 36.74 -43.55 34.73
CA CYS A 299 37.13 -43.99 36.05
C CYS A 299 38.56 -43.56 36.41
N ALA A 300 38.71 -42.38 37.00
CA ALA A 300 40.01 -41.84 37.42
C ALA A 300 40.54 -42.43 38.75
N LEU A 301 39.86 -43.41 39.35
CA LEU A 301 40.27 -44.03 40.61
C LEU A 301 41.29 -45.15 40.35
N SER A 302 42.54 -44.95 40.79
CA SER A 302 43.64 -45.89 40.56
C SER A 302 43.48 -47.28 41.19
N PHE A 303 42.48 -47.47 42.05
CA PHE A 303 42.13 -48.76 42.67
C PHE A 303 40.90 -49.42 42.04
N ALA A 304 40.28 -48.80 41.03
CA ALA A 304 39.25 -49.44 40.25
C ALA A 304 39.86 -50.39 39.21
N CYS A 305 39.14 -51.47 38.91
CA CYS A 305 39.56 -52.49 37.96
C CYS A 305 39.66 -51.97 36.53
N ASN A 306 38.81 -51.00 36.17
CA ASN A 306 38.82 -50.33 34.88
C ASN A 306 39.39 -48.91 34.96
N TYR A 307 40.38 -48.69 35.85
CA TYR A 307 41.07 -47.40 35.96
C TYR A 307 41.54 -46.90 34.60
N ASP A 308 41.08 -45.70 34.23
CA ASP A 308 41.47 -45.01 33.02
C ASP A 308 42.42 -43.85 33.36
N PRO A 309 43.72 -43.96 33.03
CA PRO A 309 44.67 -42.88 33.25
C PRO A 309 44.48 -41.67 32.31
N ALA A 310 43.66 -41.79 31.26
CA ALA A 310 43.31 -40.69 30.37
C ALA A 310 42.08 -39.89 30.85
N ALA A 311 41.35 -40.37 31.86
CA ALA A 311 40.21 -39.66 32.42
C ALA A 311 40.65 -38.39 33.16
N GLU A 312 40.10 -37.25 32.76
CA GLU A 312 40.38 -35.93 33.32
C GLU A 312 39.44 -35.58 34.49
N TYR A 313 38.26 -36.20 34.53
CA TYR A 313 37.36 -36.16 35.69
C TYR A 313 36.70 -37.51 35.98
N LEU A 314 36.31 -37.71 37.23
CA LEU A 314 35.77 -38.96 37.73
C LEU A 314 34.27 -39.11 37.41
N ILE A 315 33.92 -40.15 36.66
CA ILE A 315 32.56 -40.67 36.57
C ILE A 315 32.47 -41.90 37.47
N PHE A 316 31.91 -41.73 38.67
CA PHE A 316 31.92 -42.77 39.69
C PHE A 316 31.12 -44.02 39.28
N ASP A 317 30.00 -43.84 38.58
CA ASP A 317 29.13 -44.94 38.17
C ASP A 317 29.73 -45.82 37.06
N GLU A 318 30.78 -45.34 36.39
CA GLU A 318 31.54 -46.11 35.41
C GLU A 318 32.69 -46.90 36.04
N CYS A 319 33.04 -46.66 37.31
CA CYS A 319 34.09 -47.39 37.99
C CYS A 319 33.65 -48.81 38.36
N GLU A 320 34.41 -49.80 37.92
CA GLU A 320 34.24 -51.20 38.26
C GLU A 320 35.22 -51.62 39.36
N PHE A 321 34.72 -52.26 40.42
CA PHE A 321 35.55 -52.68 41.57
C PHE A 321 35.52 -54.19 41.81
N VAL A 322 34.88 -54.96 40.93
CA VAL A 322 34.61 -56.39 41.19
C VAL A 322 35.39 -57.29 40.25
N SER A 323 35.59 -56.90 38.99
CA SER A 323 36.19 -57.78 37.98
C SER A 323 37.63 -58.20 38.27
N CYS A 324 38.38 -57.39 39.02
CA CYS A 324 39.75 -57.65 39.44
C CYS A 324 39.86 -57.94 40.95
N ALA A 325 38.72 -58.13 41.62
CA ALA A 325 38.65 -58.30 43.05
C ALA A 325 38.57 -59.79 43.42
N GLY A 326 39.55 -60.27 44.16
CA GLY A 326 39.68 -61.67 44.54
C GLY A 326 40.69 -61.83 45.68
N CYS A 327 41.01 -63.06 46.05
CA CYS A 327 42.07 -63.28 47.02
C CYS A 327 43.43 -63.08 46.36
N THR A 328 44.21 -62.13 46.87
CA THR A 328 45.56 -61.80 46.33
C THR A 328 46.71 -62.47 47.10
N ASP A 329 46.40 -63.22 48.16
CA ASP A 329 47.40 -63.91 48.98
C ASP A 329 47.69 -65.30 48.40
N GLU A 330 48.91 -65.52 47.90
CA GLU A 330 49.38 -66.79 47.33
C GLU A 330 49.30 -67.97 48.33
N ALA A 331 49.18 -67.71 49.64
CA ALA A 331 49.04 -68.74 50.67
C ALA A 331 47.58 -69.19 50.92
N ALA A 332 46.60 -68.54 50.28
CA ALA A 332 45.20 -68.90 50.42
C ALA A 332 44.77 -69.98 49.42
N CYS A 333 43.78 -70.78 49.80
CA CYS A 333 43.23 -71.89 49.02
C CYS A 333 42.40 -71.43 47.82
N ASN A 334 41.85 -70.23 47.87
CA ASN A 334 41.12 -69.58 46.80
C ASN A 334 41.89 -68.39 46.21
N TYR A 335 43.24 -68.44 46.27
CA TYR A 335 44.09 -67.46 45.58
C TYR A 335 43.70 -67.34 44.11
N ASP A 336 43.55 -66.10 43.65
CA ASP A 336 43.20 -65.75 42.28
C ASP A 336 44.37 -64.99 41.65
N GLU A 337 45.03 -65.60 40.65
CA GLU A 337 46.19 -65.02 39.97
C GLU A 337 45.84 -63.78 39.13
N ASP A 338 44.57 -63.64 38.75
CA ASP A 338 44.07 -62.50 37.97
C ASP A 338 43.57 -61.35 38.89
N ALA A 339 43.44 -61.59 40.20
CA ALA A 339 43.02 -60.57 41.16
C ALA A 339 44.15 -59.58 41.44
N THR A 340 43.85 -58.28 41.27
CA THR A 340 44.76 -57.18 41.59
C THR A 340 44.29 -56.36 42.80
N LEU A 341 43.06 -56.61 43.26
CA LEU A 341 42.46 -55.98 44.43
C LEU A 341 42.01 -57.05 45.43
N ASP A 342 42.55 -57.02 46.65
CA ASP A 342 42.11 -57.91 47.71
C ASP A 342 40.71 -57.51 48.20
N ASN A 343 39.78 -58.47 48.15
CA ASN A 343 38.40 -58.29 48.65
C ASN A 343 38.16 -59.00 49.99
N ASN A 344 39.22 -59.42 50.68
CA ASN A 344 39.18 -60.17 51.93
C ASN A 344 38.40 -61.51 51.81
N SER A 345 38.33 -62.09 50.60
CA SER A 345 37.72 -63.41 50.41
C SER A 345 38.69 -64.57 50.65
N CYS A 346 39.96 -64.30 50.96
CA CYS A 346 40.97 -65.34 51.17
C CYS A 346 40.55 -66.37 52.23
N GLU A 347 40.49 -67.63 51.81
CA GLU A 347 40.26 -68.80 52.65
C GLU A 347 41.60 -69.51 52.86
N PHE A 348 42.04 -69.64 54.10
CA PHE A 348 43.29 -70.32 54.44
C PHE A 348 42.99 -71.73 54.96
N PRO A 349 43.91 -72.68 54.77
CA PRO A 349 43.73 -74.02 55.31
C PRO A 349 43.80 -73.96 56.85
N ASP A 350 43.09 -74.89 57.51
CA ASP A 350 43.19 -75.04 58.96
C ASP A 350 44.62 -75.45 59.36
N THR A 351 44.99 -75.14 60.61
CA THR A 351 46.34 -75.44 61.10
C THR A 351 46.62 -76.95 61.02
N GLY A 352 47.70 -77.33 60.32
CA GLY A 352 48.09 -78.74 60.11
C GLY A 352 47.60 -79.33 58.78
N LEU A 353 46.70 -78.65 58.07
CA LEU A 353 46.14 -79.10 56.79
C LEU A 353 46.66 -78.30 55.59
N ASP A 354 46.56 -78.88 54.41
CA ASP A 354 46.60 -78.18 53.13
C ASP A 354 45.21 -77.74 52.67
N CYS A 355 45.14 -77.12 51.50
CA CYS A 355 43.91 -76.55 50.96
C CYS A 355 42.85 -77.55 50.49
N ASP A 356 43.23 -78.81 50.32
CA ASP A 356 42.30 -79.91 50.06
C ASP A 356 41.84 -80.58 51.36
N GLY A 357 42.27 -80.05 52.52
CA GLY A 357 42.00 -80.59 53.84
C GLY A 357 42.83 -81.82 54.17
N VAL A 358 43.97 -82.02 53.50
CA VAL A 358 44.89 -83.14 53.73
C VAL A 358 45.95 -82.73 54.74
N CYS A 359 46.25 -83.62 55.67
CA CYS A 359 47.31 -83.40 56.66
C CYS A 359 48.68 -83.20 56.01
N LEU A 360 49.39 -82.15 56.43
CA LEU A 360 50.75 -81.86 55.98
C LEU A 360 51.78 -82.85 56.55
N ASN A 361 51.41 -83.52 57.64
CA ASN A 361 52.18 -84.51 58.37
C ASN A 361 51.21 -85.61 58.85
N ASP A 362 51.21 -86.69 58.08
CA ASP A 362 50.48 -87.93 58.29
C ASP A 362 51.46 -89.07 57.95
N VAL A 363 52.11 -89.61 58.98
CA VAL A 363 53.21 -90.57 58.83
C VAL A 363 52.71 -91.96 58.43
N ASP A 364 51.52 -92.35 58.89
CA ASP A 364 50.98 -93.70 58.70
C ASP A 364 49.94 -93.78 57.55
N GLY A 365 49.44 -92.64 57.09
CA GLY A 365 48.57 -92.47 55.94
C GLY A 365 47.10 -92.77 56.20
N ASP A 366 46.65 -92.72 57.46
CA ASP A 366 45.26 -93.03 57.84
C ASP A 366 44.28 -91.84 57.66
N GLY A 367 44.82 -90.64 57.36
CA GLY A 367 44.06 -89.41 57.12
C GLY A 367 43.81 -88.55 58.36
N ILE A 368 44.44 -88.87 59.49
CA ILE A 368 44.47 -88.06 60.72
C ILE A 368 45.88 -87.48 60.87
N CYS A 369 46.00 -86.21 61.24
CA CYS A 369 47.31 -85.55 61.31
C CYS A 369 48.06 -86.01 62.55
N ASP A 370 49.39 -86.14 62.47
CA ASP A 370 50.22 -86.66 63.58
C ASP A 370 49.97 -85.93 64.93
N GLU A 371 49.66 -84.62 64.91
CA GLU A 371 49.37 -83.85 66.13
C GLU A 371 48.02 -84.20 66.79
N ASP A 372 47.10 -84.75 66.02
CA ASP A 372 45.75 -85.16 66.43
C ASP A 372 45.63 -86.68 66.64
N GLU A 373 46.72 -87.42 66.39
CA GLU A 373 46.77 -88.86 66.63
C GLU A 373 46.70 -89.21 68.13
N ILE A 374 45.93 -90.25 68.42
CA ILE A 374 45.82 -90.84 69.75
C ILE A 374 46.48 -92.22 69.71
N ALA A 375 47.59 -92.36 70.42
CA ALA A 375 48.31 -93.62 70.55
C ALA A 375 47.51 -94.69 71.33
N GLY A 376 47.54 -95.93 70.82
CA GLY A 376 47.06 -97.13 71.52
C GLY A 376 46.72 -98.27 70.56
N CYS A 377 46.50 -99.48 71.08
CA CYS A 377 46.17 -100.63 70.23
C CYS A 377 44.93 -100.38 69.35
N THR A 378 45.09 -100.43 68.03
CA THR A 378 44.05 -100.15 67.03
C THR A 378 43.29 -101.40 66.57
N ASP A 379 43.74 -102.61 66.93
CA ASP A 379 43.09 -103.87 66.56
C ASP A 379 41.87 -104.16 67.46
N PRO A 380 40.62 -104.04 66.95
CA PRO A 380 39.40 -104.25 67.74
C PRO A 380 39.19 -105.69 68.22
N THR A 381 39.98 -106.64 67.70
CA THR A 381 39.97 -108.04 68.15
C THR A 381 40.98 -108.32 69.26
N ASN A 382 41.90 -107.39 69.52
CA ASN A 382 42.86 -107.49 70.60
C ASN A 382 42.24 -107.10 71.95
N ALA A 383 42.56 -107.84 73.02
CA ALA A 383 42.04 -107.54 74.35
C ALA A 383 42.52 -106.19 74.93
N GLY A 384 43.59 -105.62 74.37
CA GLY A 384 44.12 -104.29 74.70
C GLY A 384 43.57 -103.13 73.86
N TYR A 385 42.59 -103.36 72.98
CA TYR A 385 42.06 -102.34 72.05
C TYR A 385 41.60 -101.04 72.72
N ASN A 386 42.03 -99.89 72.17
CA ASN A 386 41.54 -98.56 72.52
C ASN A 386 40.67 -97.99 71.38
N PRO A 387 39.35 -97.78 71.58
CA PRO A 387 38.46 -97.30 70.53
C PRO A 387 38.68 -95.84 70.11
N ASN A 388 39.47 -95.08 70.87
CA ASN A 388 39.86 -93.73 70.51
C ASN A 388 41.27 -93.69 69.91
N ALA A 389 42.00 -94.81 69.87
CA ALA A 389 43.32 -94.81 69.27
C ALA A 389 43.20 -94.74 67.75
N THR A 390 44.02 -93.87 67.18
CA THR A 390 44.17 -93.68 65.74
C THR A 390 45.51 -94.25 65.27
N ASP A 391 46.53 -94.30 66.15
CA ASP A 391 47.85 -94.89 65.86
C ASP A 391 48.19 -96.06 66.82
N ASP A 392 48.72 -97.16 66.28
CA ASP A 392 49.12 -98.34 67.06
C ASP A 392 50.54 -98.20 67.63
N ASP A 393 50.61 -97.88 68.92
CA ASP A 393 51.87 -97.73 69.66
C ASP A 393 52.53 -99.07 70.09
N GLY A 394 51.98 -100.20 69.63
CA GLY A 394 52.45 -101.54 70.00
C GLY A 394 51.97 -101.98 71.40
N SER A 395 51.00 -101.29 71.99
CA SER A 395 50.36 -101.68 73.26
C SER A 395 49.40 -102.88 73.13
N CYS A 396 49.19 -103.41 71.93
CA CYS A 396 48.40 -104.63 71.71
C CYS A 396 49.00 -105.84 72.46
N LEU A 397 48.15 -106.59 73.16
CA LEU A 397 48.57 -107.75 73.95
C LEU A 397 48.89 -108.95 73.05
N VAL A 398 49.99 -109.66 73.32
CA VAL A 398 50.42 -110.82 72.53
C VAL A 398 49.79 -112.11 73.07
N SER A 399 49.06 -112.85 72.23
CA SER A 399 48.46 -114.14 72.61
C SER A 399 49.40 -115.33 72.35
N GLY A 400 49.47 -116.29 73.28
CA GLY A 400 50.30 -117.49 73.13
C GLY A 400 50.13 -118.51 74.28
N CYS A 401 50.88 -119.61 74.23
CA CYS A 401 50.74 -120.68 75.24
C CYS A 401 51.58 -120.39 76.49
N VAL A 402 50.97 -119.85 77.53
CA VAL A 402 51.66 -119.57 78.81
C VAL A 402 51.58 -120.73 79.83
N ILE A 403 51.12 -121.91 79.44
CA ILE A 403 51.00 -123.06 80.35
C ILE A 403 52.37 -123.74 80.50
N VAL A 404 53.00 -123.55 81.67
CA VAL A 404 54.24 -124.23 82.05
C VAL A 404 54.01 -125.75 82.07
N GLY A 405 54.55 -126.43 81.07
CA GLY A 405 54.33 -127.87 80.83
C GLY A 405 53.78 -128.20 79.45
N ALA A 406 53.33 -127.21 78.68
CA ALA A 406 53.16 -127.35 77.25
C ALA A 406 54.54 -127.45 76.58
N CYS A 407 54.65 -128.29 75.56
CA CYS A 407 55.85 -128.47 74.75
C CYS A 407 56.24 -127.17 74.03
N ASN A 408 55.28 -126.28 73.74
CA ASN A 408 55.50 -124.96 73.13
C ASN A 408 55.17 -123.79 74.07
N TYR A 409 55.43 -123.96 75.38
CA TYR A 409 55.31 -122.87 76.35
C TYR A 409 56.13 -121.64 75.92
N ASP A 410 55.45 -120.49 75.78
CA ASP A 410 56.06 -119.19 75.51
C ASP A 410 55.97 -118.29 76.75
N PRO A 411 57.12 -117.95 77.38
CA PRO A 411 57.14 -117.05 78.53
C PRO A 411 56.89 -115.57 78.18
N ASN A 412 56.86 -115.19 76.89
CA ASN A 412 56.66 -113.81 76.44
C ASN A 412 55.23 -113.51 75.95
N ALA A 413 54.30 -114.45 76.06
CA ALA A 413 52.89 -114.21 75.74
C ALA A 413 52.17 -113.54 76.93
N ASP A 414 51.40 -112.49 76.65
CA ASP A 414 50.62 -111.73 77.65
C ASP A 414 49.27 -112.40 77.97
N VAL A 415 48.69 -113.09 76.99
CA VAL A 415 47.36 -113.71 77.08
C VAL A 415 47.43 -115.19 76.72
N LEU A 416 46.81 -116.05 77.54
CA LEU A 416 46.73 -117.49 77.31
C LEU A 416 45.83 -117.83 76.11
N ASP A 417 46.44 -118.29 75.01
CA ASP A 417 45.73 -119.04 73.98
C ASP A 417 45.85 -120.54 74.23
N ILE A 418 44.80 -121.12 74.81
CA ILE A 418 44.76 -122.55 75.14
C ILE A 418 44.71 -123.43 73.89
N ALA A 419 44.20 -122.93 72.75
CA ALA A 419 44.13 -123.70 71.51
C ALA A 419 45.51 -123.81 70.85
N ALA A 420 46.40 -122.86 71.11
CA ALA A 420 47.78 -122.87 70.63
C ALA A 420 48.72 -123.76 71.47
N CYS A 421 48.31 -124.24 72.65
CA CYS A 421 49.16 -125.09 73.50
C CYS A 421 49.25 -126.55 73.02
N ASP A 422 50.47 -127.02 72.74
CA ASP A 422 50.78 -128.42 72.41
C ASP A 422 51.37 -129.14 73.63
N PHE A 423 50.80 -130.28 74.00
CA PHE A 423 51.24 -131.11 75.14
C PHE A 423 51.76 -132.49 74.74
N THR A 424 51.79 -132.79 73.44
CA THR A 424 51.99 -134.16 72.95
C THR A 424 53.30 -134.36 72.21
N SER A 425 53.82 -133.33 71.54
CA SER A 425 55.01 -133.45 70.70
C SER A 425 56.30 -133.82 71.44
N CYS A 426 56.36 -133.57 72.75
CA CYS A 426 57.54 -133.82 73.58
C CYS A 426 57.42 -135.08 74.48
N GLN A 427 56.45 -135.97 74.23
CA GLN A 427 56.27 -137.24 74.96
C GLN A 427 56.90 -138.45 74.23
N GLY A 428 57.68 -139.26 74.94
CA GLY A 428 58.34 -140.47 74.41
C GLY A 428 59.06 -141.26 75.50
N CYS A 429 59.67 -142.40 75.16
CA CYS A 429 60.37 -143.23 76.15
C CYS A 429 61.72 -142.59 76.49
N THR A 430 61.90 -142.09 77.71
CA THR A 430 63.13 -141.39 78.12
C THR A 430 64.18 -142.30 78.76
N ASP A 431 63.92 -143.61 78.85
CA ASP A 431 64.90 -144.57 79.39
C ASP A 431 65.91 -144.95 78.31
N ALA A 432 67.15 -144.42 78.43
CA ALA A 432 68.24 -144.63 77.48
C ALA A 432 68.67 -146.10 77.31
N THR A 433 68.17 -147.01 78.15
CA THR A 433 68.44 -148.46 78.04
C THR A 433 67.28 -149.23 77.39
N ALA A 434 66.14 -148.60 77.15
CA ALA A 434 64.99 -149.20 76.49
C ALA A 434 65.18 -149.22 74.96
N CYS A 435 64.69 -150.28 74.31
CA CYS A 435 64.80 -150.45 72.85
C CYS A 435 63.97 -149.41 72.07
N ASN A 436 63.03 -148.73 72.72
CA ASN A 436 62.19 -147.67 72.16
C ASN A 436 62.54 -146.27 72.70
N PHE A 437 63.74 -146.08 73.24
CA PHE A 437 64.23 -144.77 73.69
C PHE A 437 64.10 -143.71 72.60
N ASP A 438 63.51 -142.57 72.97
CA ASP A 438 63.39 -141.38 72.14
C ASP A 438 64.23 -140.25 72.75
N ALA A 439 65.21 -139.77 71.99
CA ALA A 439 66.15 -138.73 72.42
C ALA A 439 65.52 -137.34 72.47
N ASP A 440 64.41 -137.10 71.75
CA ASP A 440 63.72 -135.82 71.69
C ASP A 440 62.56 -135.72 72.72
N ALA A 441 62.27 -136.82 73.41
CA ALA A 441 61.27 -136.87 74.47
C ALA A 441 61.78 -136.19 75.75
N THR A 442 61.07 -135.15 76.21
CA THR A 442 61.34 -134.48 77.48
C THR A 442 60.39 -134.93 78.59
N VAL A 443 59.32 -135.65 78.24
CA VAL A 443 58.35 -136.24 79.17
C VAL A 443 58.21 -137.74 78.91
N ALA A 444 58.49 -138.56 79.92
CA ALA A 444 58.42 -140.01 79.83
C ALA A 444 56.99 -140.52 79.58
N ASN A 445 56.78 -141.29 78.51
CA ASN A 445 55.54 -142.05 78.31
C ASN A 445 55.72 -143.51 78.78
N ASN A 446 54.67 -144.11 79.36
CA ASN A 446 54.73 -145.42 80.03
C ASN A 446 54.77 -146.63 79.05
N THR A 447 55.36 -146.46 77.87
CA THR A 447 55.44 -147.48 76.81
C THR A 447 56.85 -147.66 76.31
#